data_AF-A0A1I7AQA1-F1
#
_entry.id   AF-A0A1I7AQA1-F1
#
_cell.length_a   1.000
_cell.length_b   1.000
_cell.length_c   1.000
_cell.angle_alpha   90.00
_cell.angle_beta   90.00
_cell.angle_gamma   90.00
#
_symmetry.space_group_name_H-M   'P 1'
#
loop_
_entity.id
_entity.type
_entity.pdbx_description
1 polymer ?
#
loop_
_entity_poly.entity_id
_entity_poly.type
_entity_poly.pdbx_seq_one_letter_code
_entity_poly.pdbx_strand_id
1 'polypeptide(L)'
;MKSLIIISLILTICFPGFCQNSEPAYGIGMTSGENLAWLTSLKDTTKQVQLTMIQNRFFKPTRPMMKSDNEDLPVMVVDGIPISLDINEGVRNFLANELIADNVEIEVLDKEPEELYANKRWTGLILLNITNNKTRKKMYKNK
;
A
#
# COMPACT_ATOMS: atom_id res chain seq x y z
N MET A 1 -58.47 7.58 36.70
CA MET A 1 -58.20 7.42 35.24
C MET A 1 -56.92 8.20 34.95
N LYS A 2 -55.77 7.52 35.01
CA LYS A 2 -54.92 7.18 33.86
C LYS A 2 -54.64 8.39 32.95
N SER A 3 -53.49 9.04 33.14
CA SER A 3 -52.67 9.45 31.99
C SER A 3 -51.23 9.72 32.44
N LEU A 4 -50.35 8.78 32.14
CA LEU A 4 -48.89 8.92 32.17
C LEU A 4 -48.50 9.58 30.84
N ILE A 5 -47.98 10.80 30.89
CA ILE A 5 -47.36 11.43 29.72
C ILE A 5 -45.87 11.11 29.79
N ILE A 6 -45.48 10.04 29.09
CA ILE A 6 -44.07 9.73 28.81
C ILE A 6 -43.80 10.29 27.41
N ILE A 7 -43.18 11.46 27.33
CA ILE A 7 -42.64 11.97 26.07
C ILE A 7 -41.30 11.27 25.85
N SER A 8 -41.30 10.30 24.94
CA SER A 8 -40.10 9.60 24.51
C SER A 8 -39.26 10.55 23.66
N LEU A 9 -38.13 11.00 24.22
CA LEU A 9 -37.11 11.75 23.51
C LEU A 9 -36.40 10.79 22.55
N ILE A 10 -36.82 10.76 21.28
CA ILE A 10 -36.09 10.04 20.23
C ILE A 10 -34.80 10.83 19.99
N LEU A 11 -33.72 10.38 20.63
CA LEU A 11 -32.38 10.81 20.34
C LEU A 11 -32.03 10.22 18.95
N THR A 12 -32.27 11.00 17.90
CA THR A 12 -31.79 10.68 16.55
C THR A 12 -30.28 10.79 16.60
N ILE A 13 -29.62 9.71 16.98
CA ILE A 13 -28.19 9.53 16.75
C ILE A 13 -28.05 9.44 15.24
N CYS A 14 -27.76 10.57 14.59
CA CYS A 14 -27.13 10.58 13.29
C CYS A 14 -25.78 9.86 13.48
N PHE A 15 -25.79 8.54 13.33
CA PHE A 15 -24.57 7.84 12.98
C PHE A 15 -24.14 8.46 11.65
N PRO A 16 -22.97 9.13 11.55
CA PRO A 16 -22.37 9.31 10.25
C PRO A 16 -22.24 7.89 9.72
N GLY A 17 -23.02 7.60 8.66
CA GLY A 17 -22.98 6.33 7.98
C GLY A 17 -21.52 6.00 7.79
N PHE A 18 -21.13 4.82 8.27
CA PHE A 18 -19.83 4.22 8.02
C PHE A 18 -19.40 4.66 6.62
N CYS A 19 -18.36 5.48 6.56
CA CYS A 19 -17.64 5.71 5.31
C CYS A 19 -17.37 4.32 4.77
N GLN A 20 -18.14 3.91 3.76
CA GLN A 20 -17.62 3.01 2.76
C GLN A 20 -16.50 3.82 2.11
N ASN A 21 -15.33 3.80 2.75
CA ASN A 21 -14.08 3.98 2.04
C ASN A 21 -14.11 2.82 1.04
N SER A 22 -14.68 3.06 -0.14
CA SER A 22 -14.33 2.32 -1.32
C SER A 22 -12.85 2.62 -1.52
N GLU A 23 -12.00 1.92 -0.78
CA GLU A 23 -10.57 1.89 -1.04
C GLU A 23 -10.47 1.67 -2.54
N PRO A 24 -9.88 2.61 -3.29
CA PRO A 24 -9.80 2.44 -4.71
C PRO A 24 -9.04 1.14 -4.94
N ALA A 25 -9.69 0.19 -5.61
CA ALA A 25 -9.09 -1.09 -5.95
C ALA A 25 -8.01 -0.82 -7.01
N TYR A 26 -6.84 -0.41 -6.54
CA TYR A 26 -5.69 -0.09 -7.36
C TYR A 26 -5.12 -1.38 -7.93
N GLY A 27 -5.32 -1.60 -9.23
CA GLY A 27 -4.57 -2.63 -9.95
C GLY A 27 -3.08 -2.31 -9.98
N ILE A 28 -2.26 -3.32 -10.26
CA ILE A 28 -0.82 -3.14 -10.53
C ILE A 28 -0.63 -2.20 -11.73
N GLY A 29 -1.39 -2.42 -12.81
CA GLY A 29 -1.36 -1.57 -14.00
C GLY A 29 -1.99 -0.20 -13.78
N MET A 30 -1.16 0.85 -13.88
CA MET A 30 -1.55 2.25 -13.82
C MET A 30 -0.87 3.02 -14.94
N THR A 31 -1.53 4.06 -15.44
CA THR A 31 -0.85 5.10 -16.23
C THR A 31 0.14 5.87 -15.36
N SER A 32 1.06 6.61 -15.99
CA SER A 32 2.06 7.42 -15.29
C SER A 32 1.42 8.45 -14.33
N GLY A 33 0.33 9.09 -14.77
CA GLY A 33 -0.36 10.10 -13.97
C GLY A 33 -1.07 9.50 -12.75
N GLU A 34 -1.73 8.36 -12.94
CA GLU A 34 -2.35 7.59 -11.86
C GLU A 34 -1.29 7.08 -10.86
N ASN A 35 -0.15 6.61 -11.37
CA ASN A 35 0.94 6.15 -10.52
C ASN A 35 1.54 7.28 -9.68
N LEU A 36 1.76 8.46 -10.27
CA LEU A 36 2.24 9.63 -9.53
C LEU A 36 1.23 10.06 -8.46
N ALA A 37 -0.05 10.17 -8.83
CA ALA A 37 -1.10 10.53 -7.88
C ALA A 37 -1.20 9.51 -6.72
N TRP A 38 -1.07 8.22 -7.02
CA TRP A 38 -1.04 7.17 -6.02
C TRP A 38 0.18 7.29 -5.09
N LEU A 39 1.38 7.59 -5.62
CA LEU A 39 2.60 7.77 -4.81
C LEU A 39 2.50 9.01 -3.91
N THR A 40 1.97 10.12 -4.42
CA THR A 40 1.73 11.32 -3.60
C THR A 40 0.72 11.02 -2.48
N SER A 41 -0.38 10.33 -2.80
CA SER A 41 -1.35 9.91 -1.77
C SER A 41 -0.75 8.92 -0.77
N LEU A 42 0.16 8.03 -1.21
CA LEU A 42 0.87 7.11 -0.35
C LEU A 42 1.79 7.88 0.60
N LYS A 43 2.49 8.91 0.13
CA LYS A 43 3.40 9.72 0.94
C LYS A 43 2.68 10.55 2.01
N ASP A 44 1.49 11.07 1.70
CA ASP A 44 0.73 12.00 2.54
C ASP A 44 -0.27 11.33 3.51
N THR A 45 -0.17 10.01 3.70
CA THR A 45 -1.08 9.25 4.59
C THR A 45 -0.36 8.60 5.76
N THR A 46 -1.12 7.97 6.66
CA THR A 46 -0.56 7.30 7.85
C THR A 46 0.16 6.00 7.47
N LYS A 47 1.16 5.59 8.26
CA LYS A 47 1.90 4.33 8.07
C LYS A 47 0.98 3.10 7.92
N GLN A 48 -0.11 3.05 8.68
CA GLN A 48 -1.10 1.96 8.60
C GLN A 48 -1.76 1.93 7.20
N VAL A 49 -2.18 3.09 6.70
CA VAL A 49 -2.83 3.21 5.40
C VAL A 49 -1.83 2.97 4.27
N GLN A 50 -0.58 3.43 4.42
CA GLN A 50 0.51 3.15 3.49
C GLN A 50 0.68 1.65 3.26
N LEU A 51 0.72 0.88 4.35
CA LEU A 51 0.86 -0.57 4.26
C LEU A 51 -0.32 -1.22 3.57
N THR A 52 -1.55 -0.83 3.91
CA THR A 52 -2.74 -1.35 3.23
C THR A 52 -2.68 -1.07 1.72
N MET A 53 -2.32 0.15 1.32
CA MET A 53 -2.18 0.53 -0.09
C MET A 53 -1.10 -0.32 -0.81
N ILE A 54 0.07 -0.49 -0.19
CA ILE A 54 1.17 -1.29 -0.74
C ILE A 54 0.78 -2.77 -0.81
N GLN A 55 0.17 -3.31 0.24
CA GLN A 55 -0.30 -4.71 0.30
C GLN A 55 -1.32 -4.98 -0.81
N ASN A 56 -2.32 -4.12 -0.95
CA ASN A 56 -3.35 -4.27 -1.97
C ASN A 56 -2.77 -4.16 -3.38
N ARG A 57 -1.79 -3.28 -3.61
CA ARG A 57 -1.18 -3.10 -4.93
C ARG A 57 -0.23 -4.23 -5.30
N PHE A 58 0.70 -4.64 -4.43
CA PHE A 58 1.79 -5.55 -4.79
C PHE A 58 1.62 -7.00 -4.32
N PHE A 59 0.92 -7.22 -3.22
CA PHE A 59 0.90 -8.53 -2.55
C PHE A 59 -0.46 -9.23 -2.65
N LYS A 60 -1.55 -8.47 -2.71
CA LYS A 60 -2.93 -8.95 -2.82
C LYS A 60 -3.71 -8.21 -3.91
N PRO A 61 -3.21 -8.20 -5.17
CA PRO A 61 -3.90 -7.49 -6.24
C PRO A 61 -5.30 -8.08 -6.43
N THR A 62 -6.33 -7.25 -6.24
CA THR A 62 -7.74 -7.63 -6.40
C THR A 62 -8.17 -7.71 -7.87
N ARG A 63 -7.30 -7.29 -8.78
CA ARG A 63 -7.48 -7.40 -10.24
C ARG A 63 -6.26 -8.08 -10.85
N PRO A 64 -6.45 -8.99 -11.83
CA PRO A 64 -5.34 -9.58 -12.55
C PRO A 64 -4.49 -8.49 -13.22
N MET A 65 -3.18 -8.72 -13.30
CA MET A 65 -2.27 -7.92 -14.13
C MET A 65 -2.76 -7.97 -15.57
N MET A 66 -3.36 -6.88 -16.05
CA MET A 66 -3.41 -6.62 -17.48
C MET A 66 -2.09 -5.94 -17.82
N LYS A 67 -1.12 -6.72 -18.33
CA LYS A 67 0.12 -6.19 -18.91
C LYS A 67 -0.24 -5.08 -19.89
N SER A 68 -0.10 -3.83 -19.46
CA SER A 68 -0.13 -2.68 -20.33
C SER A 68 1.31 -2.44 -20.80
N ASP A 69 1.50 -2.18 -22.09
CA ASP A 69 2.82 -1.87 -22.67
C ASP A 69 3.43 -0.58 -22.07
N ASN A 70 2.65 0.18 -21.29
CA ASN A 70 3.02 1.43 -20.62
C ASN A 70 2.87 1.37 -19.09
N GLU A 71 3.12 0.23 -18.45
CA GLU A 71 3.10 0.13 -16.99
C GLU A 71 4.27 0.88 -16.33
N ASP A 72 3.97 2.09 -15.84
CA ASP A 72 4.90 2.84 -15.00
C ASP A 72 4.72 2.41 -13.54
N LEU A 73 5.41 1.32 -13.18
CA LEU A 73 5.41 0.76 -11.84
C LEU A 73 6.56 1.32 -11.01
N PRO A 74 6.32 1.76 -9.76
CA PRO A 74 7.40 2.18 -8.89
C PRO A 74 8.25 0.98 -8.53
N VAL A 75 9.54 1.22 -8.38
CA VAL A 75 10.47 0.21 -7.90
C VAL A 75 10.20 0.01 -6.42
N MET A 76 9.98 -1.23 -5.99
CA MET A 76 9.86 -1.58 -4.58
C MET A 76 11.13 -2.26 -4.11
N VAL A 77 11.67 -1.80 -2.99
CA VAL A 77 12.89 -2.33 -2.38
C VAL A 77 12.59 -2.67 -0.93
N VAL A 78 12.77 -3.94 -0.55
CA VAL A 78 12.59 -4.41 0.82
C VAL A 78 13.95 -4.81 1.39
N ASP A 79 14.38 -4.19 2.49
CA ASP A 79 15.70 -4.43 3.12
C ASP A 79 16.88 -4.33 2.14
N GLY A 80 16.81 -3.40 1.19
CA GLY A 80 17.82 -3.22 0.14
C GLY A 80 17.72 -4.22 -1.02
N ILE A 81 16.71 -5.09 -1.03
CA ILE A 81 16.49 -6.07 -2.09
C ILE A 81 15.35 -5.58 -3.00
N PRO A 82 15.60 -5.37 -4.31
CA PRO A 82 14.55 -5.01 -5.25
C PRO A 82 13.57 -6.17 -5.42
N ILE A 83 12.28 -5.86 -5.33
CA ILE A 83 11.18 -6.80 -5.47
C ILE A 83 10.58 -6.63 -6.86
N SER A 84 10.66 -7.70 -7.67
CA SER A 84 9.98 -7.76 -8.96
C SER A 84 8.53 -8.24 -8.80
N LEU A 85 7.72 -8.03 -9.83
CA LEU A 85 6.37 -8.60 -9.85
C LEU A 85 6.36 -10.12 -9.98
N ASP A 86 7.44 -10.71 -10.47
CA ASP A 86 7.60 -12.15 -10.70
C ASP A 86 8.20 -12.90 -9.50
N ILE A 87 8.24 -12.27 -8.31
CA ILE A 87 8.74 -12.97 -7.11
C ILE A 87 7.97 -14.25 -6.83
N ASN A 88 8.70 -15.24 -6.32
CA ASN A 88 8.15 -16.51 -5.86
C ASN A 88 6.99 -16.28 -4.88
N GLU A 89 5.91 -17.06 -5.03
CA GLU A 89 4.70 -16.94 -4.21
C GLU A 89 4.98 -17.09 -2.71
N GLY A 90 5.89 -17.99 -2.31
CA GLY A 90 6.31 -18.16 -0.93
C GLY A 90 7.02 -16.93 -0.35
N VAL A 91 7.78 -16.20 -1.19
CA VAL A 91 8.39 -14.91 -0.82
C VAL A 91 7.33 -13.82 -0.73
N ARG A 92 6.39 -13.78 -1.67
CA ARG A 92 5.26 -12.83 -1.66
C ARG A 92 4.41 -12.98 -0.40
N ASN A 93 4.03 -14.22 -0.07
CA ASN A 93 3.23 -14.53 1.12
C ASN A 93 3.98 -14.23 2.42
N PHE A 94 5.30 -14.49 2.45
CA PHE A 94 6.12 -14.13 3.59
C PHE A 94 6.15 -12.62 3.80
N LEU A 95 6.42 -11.84 2.75
CA LEU A 95 6.41 -10.37 2.83
C LEU A 95 5.05 -9.82 3.24
N ALA A 96 3.96 -10.35 2.68
CA ALA A 96 2.60 -9.93 3.03
C ALA A 96 2.30 -10.08 4.54
N ASN A 97 2.93 -11.05 5.21
CA ASN A 97 2.75 -11.31 6.63
C ASN A 97 3.71 -10.51 7.53
N GLU A 98 4.92 -10.21 7.06
CA GLU A 98 5.93 -9.47 7.84
C GLU A 98 5.77 -7.94 7.75
N LEU A 99 5.11 -7.43 6.70
CA LEU A 99 4.83 -6.01 6.52
C LEU A 99 3.70 -5.52 7.44
N ILE A 100 3.99 -5.41 8.73
CA ILE A 100 3.10 -4.89 9.79
C ILE A 100 3.64 -3.54 10.28
N ALA A 101 2.75 -2.58 10.58
CA ALA A 101 3.08 -1.19 10.93
C ALA A 101 4.14 -1.04 12.03
N ASP A 102 4.11 -1.93 13.04
CA ASP A 102 5.02 -1.87 14.17
C ASP A 102 6.46 -2.29 13.83
N ASN A 103 6.66 -2.98 12.72
CA ASN A 103 7.94 -3.60 12.35
C ASN A 103 8.50 -3.11 11.01
N VAL A 104 7.94 -2.05 10.44
CA VAL A 104 8.36 -1.54 9.13
C VAL A 104 8.48 -0.03 9.12
N GLU A 105 9.60 0.42 8.56
CA GLU A 105 9.77 1.80 8.12
C GLU A 105 9.54 1.88 6.62
N ILE A 106 8.83 2.92 6.21
CA ILE A 106 8.39 3.13 4.83
C ILE A 106 8.90 4.50 4.40
N GLU A 107 9.60 4.53 3.29
CA GLU A 107 10.01 5.77 2.64
C GLU A 107 9.58 5.72 1.19
N VAL A 108 8.98 6.82 0.72
CA VAL A 108 8.39 6.94 -0.61
C VAL A 108 9.02 8.12 -1.33
N LEU A 109 9.66 7.85 -2.45
CA LEU A 109 10.22 8.86 -3.35
C LEU A 109 9.35 8.94 -4.60
N ASP A 110 8.47 9.94 -4.61
CA ASP A 110 7.58 10.27 -5.72
C ASP A 110 8.28 11.09 -6.81
N LYS A 111 9.48 11.61 -6.54
CA LYS A 111 10.34 12.35 -7.46
C LYS A 111 11.74 11.74 -7.48
N GLU A 112 12.41 11.86 -8.62
CA GLU A 112 13.80 11.43 -8.77
C GLU A 112 14.71 12.32 -7.89
N PRO A 113 15.49 11.73 -6.96
CA PRO A 113 16.46 12.48 -6.16
C PRO A 113 17.60 13.03 -7.04
N GLU A 114 18.16 14.18 -6.66
CA GLU A 114 19.25 14.81 -7.42
C GLU A 114 20.51 13.93 -7.46
N GLU A 115 20.75 13.15 -6.39
CA GLU A 115 21.92 12.28 -6.27
C GLU A 115 21.76 10.93 -7.00
N LEU A 116 20.58 10.65 -7.56
CA LEU A 116 20.26 9.38 -8.20
C LEU A 116 19.80 9.59 -9.63
N TYR A 117 20.65 9.19 -10.57
CA TYR A 117 20.30 9.19 -12.00
C TYR A 117 19.69 7.86 -12.43
N ALA A 118 18.45 7.88 -12.90
CA ALA A 118 17.82 6.77 -13.58
C ALA A 118 17.97 6.95 -15.10
N ASN A 119 18.65 6.01 -15.78
CA ASN A 119 18.67 5.95 -17.25
C ASN A 119 17.34 5.41 -17.85
N LYS A 120 16.24 5.64 -17.15
CA LYS A 120 14.88 5.25 -17.49
C LYS A 120 13.93 6.29 -16.91
N ARG A 121 12.70 6.34 -17.42
CA ARG A 121 11.66 7.17 -16.83
C ARG A 121 11.51 6.87 -15.33
N TRP A 122 11.50 7.91 -14.51
CA TRP A 122 11.23 7.78 -13.09
C TRP A 122 9.77 7.40 -12.84
N THR A 123 9.57 6.27 -12.17
CA THR A 123 8.24 5.74 -11.82
C THR A 123 8.00 5.74 -10.31
N GLY A 124 8.94 6.27 -9.52
CA GLY A 124 8.90 6.26 -8.06
C GLY A 124 9.70 5.12 -7.44
N LEU A 125 10.07 5.31 -6.17
CA LEU A 125 10.74 4.31 -5.34
C LEU A 125 9.99 4.16 -4.02
N ILE A 126 9.72 2.91 -3.63
CA ILE A 126 9.16 2.56 -2.33
C ILE A 126 10.20 1.73 -1.59
N LEU A 127 10.71 2.28 -0.49
CA LEU A 127 11.68 1.66 0.39
C LEU A 127 10.95 1.12 1.61
N LEU A 128 11.12 -0.17 1.88
CA LEU A 128 10.57 -0.86 3.03
C LEU A 128 11.72 -1.45 3.82
N ASN A 129 11.87 -1.02 5.07
CA ASN A 129 12.89 -1.55 5.98
C ASN A 129 12.18 -2.29 7.12
N ILE A 130 12.30 -3.61 7.14
CA ILE A 130 11.70 -4.45 8.17
C ILE A 130 12.70 -4.55 9.32
N THR A 131 12.32 -4.00 10.47
CA THR A 131 13.20 -3.92 11.65
C THR A 131 13.52 -5.30 12.25
N ASN A 132 12.77 -6.35 11.88
CA ASN A 132 13.00 -7.72 12.28
C ASN A 132 14.01 -8.45 11.37
N ASN A 133 15.18 -8.80 11.92
CA ASN A 133 16.31 -9.43 11.23
C ASN A 133 16.00 -10.81 10.58
N LYS A 134 14.86 -11.44 10.89
CA LYS A 134 14.46 -12.73 10.29
C LYS A 134 14.16 -12.62 8.79
N THR A 135 13.69 -11.47 8.32
CA THR A 135 13.27 -11.24 6.92
C THR A 135 14.44 -11.32 5.95
N ARG A 136 15.53 -10.62 6.27
CA ARG A 136 16.76 -10.58 5.48
C ARG A 136 17.28 -11.99 5.19
N LYS A 137 17.38 -12.85 6.21
CA LYS A 137 17.90 -14.22 6.06
C LYS A 137 17.07 -15.10 5.12
N LYS A 138 15.75 -14.91 5.08
CA LYS A 138 14.85 -15.71 4.23
C LYS A 138 14.85 -15.24 2.78
N MET A 139 15.00 -13.94 2.56
CA MET A 139 15.12 -13.35 1.22
C MET A 139 16.40 -13.77 0.49
N TYR A 140 17.53 -13.79 1.19
CA TYR A 140 18.81 -14.20 0.59
C TYR A 140 18.87 -15.69 0.18
N LYS A 141 18.06 -16.55 0.81
CA LYS A 141 18.07 -18.00 0.52
C LYS A 141 17.23 -18.41 -0.70
N ASN A 142 16.33 -17.54 -1.16
CA ASN A 142 15.35 -17.85 -2.22
C ASN A 142 15.52 -16.96 -3.47
N LYS A 143 16.70 -16.35 -3.63
CA LYS A 143 17.16 -15.76 -4.90
C LYS A 143 17.74 -16.86 -5.78
#